data_AF-A0A379FGD6-F1
#
_entry.id   AF-A0A379FGD6-F1
#
_cell.length_a   1.000
_cell.length_b   1.000
_cell.length_c   1.000
_cell.angle_alpha   90.00
_cell.angle_beta   90.00
_cell.angle_gamma   90.00
#
_symmetry.space_group_name_H-M   'P 1'
#
loop_
_entity.id
_entity.type
_entity.pdbx_description
1 polymer ?
#
loop_
_entity_poly.entity_id
_entity_poly.type
_entity_poly.pdbx_seq_one_letter_code
_entity_poly.pdbx_strand_id
1 'polypeptide(L)'
;MHLMFFLGENKTTSDILLLAFSQYFEKIEVVHNGERYEGDPLNYAFEPKIGNDYKIFPQKNNSFSAPQRLLEGLYLPHVHHFIELDIPQIVTQLDWKQQQRFVVNIYFSQQLPLTQEECNQSFFLNCAPAIDSEAKHTLLIDFKKNKSSYLLPIPTHHYLADLDKIELSLEPHELARGIYWSFLSYDRINRRLSFNAPIS
;
A
#
# COMPACT_ATOMS: atom_id res chain seq x y z
N MET A 1 14.94 6.91 15.40
CA MET A 1 13.47 6.81 15.58
C MET A 1 12.89 7.00 14.21
N HIS A 2 12.10 6.05 13.72
CA HIS A 2 11.59 6.09 12.36
C HIS A 2 10.30 6.88 12.28
N LEU A 3 10.27 7.93 11.45
CA LEU A 3 9.07 8.71 11.15
C LEU A 3 8.74 8.60 9.67
N MET A 4 7.51 8.20 9.40
CA MET A 4 6.98 8.10 8.04
C MET A 4 6.17 9.35 7.70
N PHE A 5 6.49 9.96 6.56
CA PHE A 5 5.82 11.15 6.04
C PHE A 5 5.21 10.86 4.68
N PHE A 6 4.00 11.34 4.47
CA PHE A 6 3.43 11.54 3.14
C PHE A 6 3.80 12.94 2.65
N LEU A 7 4.39 13.04 1.46
CA LEU A 7 4.91 14.31 0.93
C LEU A 7 3.80 15.26 0.49
N GLY A 8 2.58 14.76 0.24
CA GLY A 8 1.42 15.59 -0.07
C GLY A 8 0.67 15.15 -1.32
N GLU A 9 -0.52 15.72 -1.51
CA GLU A 9 -1.42 15.37 -2.62
C GLU A 9 -0.98 15.98 -3.95
N ASN A 10 -0.29 17.12 -3.92
CA ASN A 10 0.21 17.76 -5.13
C ASN A 10 1.38 16.95 -5.69
N LYS A 11 1.11 16.23 -6.78
CA LYS A 11 2.08 15.37 -7.45
C LYS A 11 3.40 16.09 -7.75
N THR A 12 3.35 17.30 -8.31
CA THR A 12 4.55 18.03 -8.74
C THR A 12 5.43 18.38 -7.55
N THR A 13 4.83 18.91 -6.48
CA THR A 13 5.52 19.22 -5.22
C THR A 13 6.14 17.96 -4.61
N SER A 14 5.36 16.89 -4.50
CA SER A 14 5.81 15.61 -3.94
C SER A 14 6.92 14.95 -4.75
N ASP A 15 6.88 15.01 -6.10
CA ASP A 15 7.94 14.51 -6.98
C ASP A 15 9.26 15.29 -6.77
N ILE A 16 9.18 16.62 -6.65
CA ILE A 16 10.36 17.48 -6.38
C ILE A 16 10.95 17.15 -5.02
N LEU A 17 10.11 17.02 -3.98
CA LEU A 17 10.55 16.64 -2.65
C LEU A 17 11.18 15.25 -2.64
N LEU A 18 10.55 14.26 -3.28
CA LEU A 18 11.09 12.90 -3.36
C LEU A 18 12.47 12.86 -4.03
N LEU A 19 12.64 13.62 -5.11
CA LEU A 19 13.94 13.80 -5.76
C LEU A 19 14.95 14.48 -4.83
N ALA A 20 14.54 15.54 -4.13
CA ALA A 20 15.39 16.27 -3.20
C ALA A 20 15.92 15.38 -2.08
N PHE A 21 15.05 14.58 -1.47
CA PHE A 21 15.49 13.60 -0.47
C PHE A 21 16.42 12.53 -1.05
N SER A 22 16.18 12.11 -2.29
CA SER A 22 16.96 11.05 -2.93
C SER A 22 18.34 11.50 -3.40
N GLN A 23 18.50 12.77 -3.82
CA GLN A 23 19.72 13.24 -4.49
C GLN A 23 20.40 14.43 -3.82
N TYR A 24 19.65 15.27 -3.11
CA TYR A 24 20.15 16.54 -2.59
C TYR A 24 20.14 16.62 -1.06
N PHE A 25 19.66 15.58 -0.37
CA PHE A 25 19.69 15.52 1.09
C PHE A 25 21.13 15.64 1.60
N GLU A 26 21.35 16.55 2.55
CA GLU A 26 22.67 16.83 3.12
C GLU A 26 22.71 16.41 4.59
N LYS A 27 21.77 16.92 5.39
CA LYS A 27 21.71 16.64 6.82
C LYS A 27 20.35 16.92 7.43
N ILE A 28 20.17 16.46 8.67
CA ILE A 28 19.00 16.70 9.49
C ILE A 28 19.44 17.11 10.90
N GLU A 29 18.73 18.05 11.48
CA GLU A 29 18.97 18.57 12.82
C GLU A 29 17.67 18.50 13.62
N VAL A 30 17.77 18.09 14.88
CA VAL A 30 16.67 18.15 15.84
C VAL A 30 16.90 19.31 16.79
N VAL A 31 15.90 20.16 16.94
CA VAL A 31 15.91 21.28 17.88
C VAL A 31 14.88 21.05 18.97
N HIS A 32 15.32 21.08 20.23
CA HIS A 32 14.46 20.90 21.39
C HIS A 32 14.97 21.76 22.56
N ASN A 33 14.08 22.49 23.24
CA ASN A 33 14.43 23.43 24.30
C ASN A 33 15.51 24.47 23.92
N GLY A 34 15.65 24.80 22.63
CA GLY A 34 16.69 25.70 22.12
C GLY A 34 18.07 25.05 21.91
N GLU A 35 18.25 23.80 22.33
CA GLU A 35 19.42 22.99 21.99
C GLU A 35 19.27 22.36 20.61
N ARG A 36 20.40 22.18 19.93
CA ARG A 36 20.49 21.67 18.57
C ARG A 36 21.28 20.38 18.56
N TYR A 37 20.68 19.34 18.00
CA TYR A 37 21.26 18.03 17.87
C TYR A 37 21.31 17.67 16.39
N GLU A 38 22.47 17.92 15.80
CA GLU A 38 22.84 17.35 14.52
C GLU A 38 23.11 15.87 14.76
N GLY A 39 22.46 15.00 14.01
CA GLY A 39 22.81 13.59 14.05
C GLY A 39 23.79 13.24 12.95
N ASP A 40 24.12 11.95 12.93
CA ASP A 40 25.28 11.46 12.22
C ASP A 40 25.00 11.27 10.72
N PRO A 41 25.72 11.98 9.82
CA PRO A 41 25.63 11.82 8.37
C PRO A 41 25.75 10.37 7.88
N LEU A 42 26.46 9.51 8.61
CA LEU A 42 26.69 8.11 8.23
C LEU A 42 25.51 7.19 8.58
N ASN A 43 24.66 7.61 9.51
CA ASN A 43 23.55 6.80 10.03
C ASN A 43 22.18 7.30 9.55
N TYR A 44 22.13 8.35 8.74
CA TYR A 44 20.89 8.80 8.12
C TYR A 44 20.54 7.96 6.91
N ALA A 45 19.56 7.09 7.09
CA ALA A 45 18.90 6.40 5.99
C ALA A 45 17.64 7.17 5.59
N PHE A 46 17.59 7.57 4.33
CA PHE A 46 16.34 7.89 3.64
C PHE A 46 15.92 6.65 2.87
N GLU A 47 14.69 6.19 3.12
CA GLU A 47 14.12 5.11 2.34
C GLU A 47 12.85 5.58 1.63
N PRO A 48 12.88 5.70 0.28
CA PRO A 48 11.65 5.90 -0.48
C PRO A 48 10.82 4.62 -0.37
N LYS A 49 9.55 4.74 -0.03
CA LYS A 49 8.67 3.59 0.20
C LYS A 49 8.09 3.05 -1.10
N ILE A 50 8.99 2.46 -1.90
CA ILE A 50 8.71 1.87 -3.20
C ILE A 50 9.18 0.42 -3.18
N GLY A 51 8.27 -0.54 -3.39
CA GLY A 51 8.66 -1.94 -3.62
C GLY A 51 8.00 -2.95 -2.68
N ASN A 52 8.71 -4.04 -2.42
CA ASN A 52 8.14 -5.26 -1.83
C ASN A 52 7.47 -5.08 -0.47
N ASP A 53 7.98 -4.15 0.33
CA ASP A 53 7.47 -3.89 1.68
C ASP A 53 6.34 -2.84 1.68
N TYR A 54 6.14 -2.15 0.55
CA TYR A 54 5.15 -1.10 0.34
C TYR A 54 4.37 -1.40 -0.94
N LYS A 55 3.64 -2.52 -0.91
CA LYS A 55 2.72 -2.95 -1.95
C LYS A 55 1.37 -2.33 -1.71
N ILE A 56 0.80 -1.76 -2.75
CA ILE A 56 -0.54 -1.18 -2.70
C ILE A 56 -1.52 -2.30 -3.03
N PHE A 57 -1.29 -3.01 -4.12
CA PHE A 57 -2.16 -4.11 -4.50
C PHE A 57 -1.85 -5.40 -3.72
N PRO A 58 -2.90 -6.09 -3.22
CA PRO A 58 -2.73 -7.35 -2.51
C PRO A 58 -2.17 -8.43 -3.45
N GLN A 59 -1.19 -9.20 -2.99
CA GLN A 59 -0.68 -10.37 -3.69
C GLN A 59 -0.70 -11.61 -2.80
N LYS A 60 -1.13 -12.73 -3.38
CA LYS A 60 -1.09 -14.05 -2.72
C LYS A 60 0.33 -14.62 -2.63
N ASN A 61 1.25 -14.23 -3.53
CA ASN A 61 2.63 -14.75 -3.59
C ASN A 61 3.67 -13.63 -3.61
N ASN A 62 4.74 -13.77 -2.82
CA ASN A 62 5.79 -12.76 -2.68
C ASN A 62 6.81 -12.71 -3.83
N SER A 63 6.70 -13.58 -4.85
CA SER A 63 7.82 -13.86 -5.76
C SER A 63 7.91 -13.00 -7.03
N PHE A 64 6.88 -12.24 -7.40
CA PHE A 64 6.85 -11.53 -8.70
C PHE A 64 6.50 -10.04 -8.58
N SER A 65 7.35 -9.28 -7.89
CA SER A 65 7.08 -7.87 -7.58
C SER A 65 7.53 -6.86 -8.63
N ALA A 66 8.42 -7.21 -9.56
CA ALA A 66 8.91 -6.25 -10.55
C ALA A 66 7.80 -5.72 -11.50
N PRO A 67 6.90 -6.56 -12.05
CA PRO A 67 5.78 -6.06 -12.87
C PRO A 67 4.79 -5.21 -12.06
N GLN A 68 4.53 -5.58 -10.81
CA GLN A 68 3.68 -4.77 -9.92
C GLN A 68 4.30 -3.41 -9.64
N ARG A 69 5.60 -3.36 -9.30
CA ARG A 69 6.32 -2.09 -9.11
C ARG A 69 6.29 -1.20 -10.34
N LEU A 70 6.39 -1.81 -11.54
CA LEU A 70 6.26 -1.07 -12.79
C LEU A 70 4.84 -0.51 -12.96
N LEU A 71 3.81 -1.33 -12.70
CA LEU A 71 2.41 -0.88 -12.79
C LEU A 71 2.09 0.20 -11.75
N GLU A 72 2.47 0.00 -10.49
CA GLU A 72 2.23 0.98 -9.43
C GLU A 72 3.02 2.28 -9.69
N GLY A 73 4.28 2.20 -10.14
CA GLY A 73 5.06 3.37 -10.53
C GLY A 73 4.50 4.14 -11.72
N LEU A 74 3.85 3.47 -12.68
CA LEU A 74 3.26 4.12 -13.85
C LEU A 74 1.86 4.67 -13.60
N TYR A 75 0.99 3.89 -12.94
CA TYR A 75 -0.43 4.20 -12.80
C TYR A 75 -0.79 4.85 -11.47
N LEU A 76 0.05 4.67 -10.46
CA LEU A 76 -0.18 5.10 -9.09
C LEU A 76 1.06 5.82 -8.48
N PRO A 77 1.67 6.80 -9.17
CA PRO A 77 2.91 7.43 -8.67
C PRO A 77 2.71 8.16 -7.33
N HIS A 78 1.50 8.69 -7.10
CA HIS A 78 1.17 9.51 -5.93
C HIS A 78 1.13 8.72 -4.61
N VAL A 79 0.79 7.43 -4.66
CA VAL A 79 0.73 6.57 -3.47
C VAL A 79 2.11 6.04 -3.07
N HIS A 80 3.16 6.40 -3.82
CA HIS A 80 4.57 6.20 -3.46
C HIS A 80 5.25 7.47 -2.97
N HIS A 81 4.53 8.58 -2.78
CA HIS A 81 5.06 9.80 -2.18
C HIS A 81 5.18 9.69 -0.66
N PHE A 82 5.66 8.53 -0.20
CA PHE A 82 5.94 8.22 1.18
C PHE A 82 7.44 8.08 1.38
N ILE A 83 7.91 8.69 2.45
CA ILE A 83 9.29 8.65 2.86
C ILE A 83 9.38 8.23 4.32
N GLU A 84 10.43 7.51 4.66
CA GLU A 84 10.80 7.29 6.05
C GLU A 84 12.10 8.03 6.35
N LEU A 85 12.08 8.78 7.44
CA LEU A 85 13.20 9.53 7.94
C LEU A 85 13.63 8.91 9.26
N ASP A 86 14.87 8.44 9.34
CA ASP A 86 15.44 8.07 10.63
C ASP A 86 15.89 9.33 11.37
N ILE A 87 15.14 9.68 12.41
CA ILE A 87 15.44 10.83 13.25
C ILE A 87 16.47 10.42 14.30
N PRO A 88 17.47 11.29 14.59
CA PRO A 88 18.53 11.01 15.55
C PRO A 88 18.04 10.34 16.84
N GLN A 89 18.75 9.31 17.29
CA GLN A 89 18.41 8.56 18.50
C GLN A 89 18.31 9.45 19.76
N ILE A 90 18.94 10.63 19.73
CA ILE A 90 18.89 11.65 20.79
C ILE A 90 17.45 12.04 21.18
N VAL A 91 16.46 11.88 20.28
CA VAL A 91 15.05 12.14 20.58
C VAL A 91 14.55 11.36 21.80
N THR A 92 15.06 10.14 22.00
CA THR A 92 14.70 9.31 23.17
C THR A 92 15.25 9.85 24.50
N GLN A 93 16.22 10.75 24.43
CA GLN A 93 16.92 11.32 25.58
C GLN A 93 16.50 12.76 25.89
N LEU A 94 15.60 13.34 25.07
CA LEU A 94 15.11 14.71 25.27
C LEU A 94 14.26 14.84 26.54
N ASP A 95 14.33 16.01 27.18
CA ASP A 95 13.49 16.32 28.36
C ASP A 95 12.09 16.79 27.97
N TRP A 96 11.20 15.83 27.76
CA TRP A 96 9.79 16.07 27.39
C TRP A 96 8.97 16.80 28.45
N LYS A 97 9.48 16.99 29.68
CA LYS A 97 8.73 17.67 30.75
C LYS A 97 8.65 19.17 30.55
N GLN A 98 9.67 19.79 29.94
CA GLN A 98 9.70 21.23 29.69
C GLN A 98 8.95 21.59 28.40
N GLN A 99 9.19 20.84 27.32
CA GLN A 99 8.57 21.08 26.03
C GLN A 99 8.21 19.76 25.37
N GLN A 100 6.94 19.62 24.98
CA GLN A 100 6.40 18.41 24.35
C GLN A 100 6.59 18.39 22.83
N ARG A 101 7.30 19.38 22.28
CA ARG A 101 7.51 19.55 20.84
C ARG A 101 8.99 19.70 20.57
N PHE A 102 9.44 19.08 19.51
CA PHE A 102 10.75 19.30 18.90
C PHE A 102 10.53 19.76 17.45
N VAL A 103 11.55 20.37 16.87
CA VAL A 103 11.56 20.77 15.47
C VAL A 103 12.61 19.96 14.75
N VAL A 104 12.30 19.54 13.54
CA VAL A 104 13.23 18.82 12.66
C VAL A 104 13.55 19.75 11.51
N ASN A 105 14.80 20.15 11.40
CA ASN A 105 15.30 20.91 10.25
C ASN A 105 15.94 19.94 9.27
N ILE A 106 15.52 19.99 8.01
CA ILE A 106 16.06 19.16 6.94
C ILE A 106 16.76 20.08 5.96
N TYR A 107 18.02 19.76 5.66
CA TYR A 107 18.88 20.56 4.81
C TYR A 107 19.16 19.83 3.50
N PHE A 108 19.02 20.57 2.41
CA PHE A 108 19.33 20.11 1.07
C PHE A 108 20.48 20.94 0.51
N SER A 109 21.38 20.28 -0.22
CA SER A 109 22.53 20.89 -0.89
C SER A 109 22.15 21.81 -2.06
N GLN A 110 20.88 21.80 -2.48
CA GLN A 110 20.34 22.66 -3.52
C GLN A 110 19.08 23.38 -3.05
N GLN A 111 18.86 24.58 -3.59
CA GLN A 111 17.60 25.29 -3.40
C GLN A 111 16.50 24.58 -4.18
N LEU A 112 15.44 24.18 -3.46
CA LEU A 112 14.29 23.54 -4.08
C LEU A 112 13.42 24.59 -4.79
N PRO A 113 12.91 24.29 -5.99
CA PRO A 113 12.00 25.18 -6.71
C PRO A 113 10.58 25.08 -6.16
N LEU A 114 10.43 25.29 -4.85
CA LEU A 114 9.16 25.22 -4.12
C LEU A 114 8.90 26.54 -3.39
N THR A 115 7.64 26.95 -3.38
CA THR A 115 7.16 28.08 -2.59
C THR A 115 6.95 27.69 -1.12
N GLN A 116 6.87 28.69 -0.24
CA GLN A 116 6.59 28.43 1.18
C GLN A 116 5.22 27.76 1.38
N GLU A 117 4.23 28.10 0.56
CA GLU A 117 2.90 27.50 0.64
C GLU A 117 2.92 26.00 0.30
N GLU A 118 3.63 25.62 -0.77
CA GLU A 118 3.82 24.23 -1.15
C GLU A 118 4.54 23.43 -0.06
N CYS A 119 5.58 23.99 0.55
CA CYS A 119 6.26 23.35 1.69
C CYS A 119 5.35 23.18 2.92
N ASN A 120 4.49 24.16 3.20
CA ASN A 120 3.55 24.09 4.33
C ASN A 120 2.42 23.06 4.10
N GLN A 121 2.10 22.78 2.84
CA GLN A 121 1.13 21.76 2.42
C GLN A 121 1.80 20.41 2.14
N SER A 122 2.99 20.18 2.69
CA SER A 122 3.77 18.95 2.56
C SER A 122 4.06 18.36 3.95
N PHE A 123 4.54 17.11 4.00
CA PHE A 123 4.94 16.40 5.23
C PHE A 123 3.80 16.04 6.19
N PHE A 124 2.82 15.30 5.70
CA PHE A 124 1.75 14.76 6.54
C PHE A 124 2.19 13.50 7.28
N LEU A 125 1.94 13.47 8.59
CA LEU A 125 2.15 12.29 9.45
C LEU A 125 0.88 11.45 9.52
N ASN A 126 1.03 10.16 9.86
CA ASN A 126 -0.07 9.21 10.06
C ASN A 126 -0.97 9.00 8.82
N CYS A 127 -0.41 9.17 7.63
CA CYS A 127 -1.06 8.83 6.37
C CYS A 127 -0.72 7.39 5.97
N ALA A 128 -1.64 6.73 5.30
CA ALA A 128 -1.42 5.44 4.66
C ALA A 128 -2.22 5.36 3.35
N PRO A 129 -1.71 4.69 2.31
CA PRO A 129 -2.50 4.42 1.12
C PRO A 129 -3.69 3.52 1.50
N ALA A 130 -4.88 3.84 1.02
CA ALA A 130 -6.08 3.06 1.22
C ALA A 130 -6.64 2.58 -0.12
N ILE A 131 -7.10 1.33 -0.17
CA ILE A 131 -7.86 0.78 -1.29
C ILE A 131 -9.32 0.71 -0.87
N ASP A 132 -10.18 1.27 -1.71
CA ASP A 132 -11.62 1.08 -1.59
C ASP A 132 -11.96 -0.39 -1.85
N SER A 133 -12.28 -1.10 -0.77
CA SER A 133 -12.57 -2.53 -0.79
C SER A 133 -13.66 -2.83 0.24
N GLU A 134 -14.57 -3.71 -0.14
CA GLU A 134 -15.65 -4.14 0.74
C GLU A 134 -15.30 -5.42 1.50
N ALA A 135 -16.06 -5.68 2.57
CA ALA A 135 -15.96 -6.93 3.30
C ALA A 135 -16.25 -8.13 2.40
N LYS A 136 -15.66 -9.29 2.71
CA LYS A 136 -15.93 -10.52 1.96
C LYS A 136 -17.40 -10.91 2.13
N HIS A 137 -18.08 -11.13 1.00
CA HIS A 137 -19.45 -11.61 0.98
C HIS A 137 -19.53 -13.06 0.49
N THR A 138 -20.22 -13.91 1.24
CA THR A 138 -20.54 -15.27 0.82
C THR A 138 -21.83 -15.26 -0.01
N LEU A 139 -21.76 -15.79 -1.22
CA LEU A 139 -22.90 -15.92 -2.12
C LEU A 139 -23.29 -17.39 -2.23
N LEU A 140 -24.58 -17.67 -2.02
CA LEU A 140 -25.16 -18.99 -2.28
C LEU A 140 -25.82 -18.97 -3.65
N ILE A 141 -25.45 -19.92 -4.51
CA ILE A 141 -25.98 -20.04 -5.87
C ILE A 141 -26.50 -21.45 -6.08
N ASP A 142 -27.79 -21.57 -6.34
CA ASP A 142 -28.40 -22.85 -6.67
C ASP A 142 -28.10 -23.22 -8.13
N PHE A 143 -27.47 -24.38 -8.31
CA PHE A 143 -27.21 -24.92 -9.63
C PHE A 143 -28.48 -25.49 -10.28
N LYS A 144 -28.70 -25.11 -11.53
CA LYS A 144 -29.78 -25.58 -12.38
C LYS A 144 -29.25 -26.62 -13.38
N LYS A 145 -30.00 -27.71 -13.54
CA LYS A 145 -29.69 -28.74 -14.54
C LYS A 145 -29.55 -28.10 -15.93
N ASN A 146 -28.56 -28.53 -16.70
CA ASN A 146 -28.21 -28.03 -18.04
C ASN A 146 -27.77 -26.54 -18.09
N LYS A 147 -27.31 -25.96 -16.98
CA LYS A 147 -26.74 -24.60 -16.95
C LYS A 147 -25.28 -24.64 -16.49
N SER A 148 -24.38 -24.24 -17.39
CA SER A 148 -22.92 -24.29 -17.20
C SER A 148 -22.28 -22.94 -16.79
N SER A 149 -23.06 -21.86 -16.74
CA SER A 149 -22.58 -20.52 -16.37
C SER A 149 -23.60 -19.76 -15.53
N TYR A 150 -23.12 -19.09 -14.50
CA TYR A 150 -23.92 -18.32 -13.55
C TYR A 150 -23.36 -16.90 -13.49
N LEU A 151 -24.26 -15.92 -13.53
CA LEU A 151 -23.90 -14.53 -13.31
C LEU A 151 -23.93 -14.28 -11.80
N LEU A 152 -22.83 -13.74 -11.28
CA LEU A 152 -22.76 -13.32 -9.88
C LEU A 152 -23.58 -12.04 -9.70
N PRO A 153 -24.45 -11.96 -8.67
CA PRO A 153 -25.30 -10.79 -8.42
C PRO A 153 -24.50 -9.65 -7.78
N ILE A 154 -23.55 -9.08 -8.54
CA ILE A 154 -22.72 -7.96 -8.10
C ILE A 154 -23.55 -6.67 -8.23
N PRO A 155 -23.65 -5.84 -7.18
CA PRO A 155 -24.38 -4.58 -7.24
C PRO A 155 -23.84 -3.63 -8.32
N THR A 156 -24.69 -2.71 -8.78
CA THR A 156 -24.25 -1.65 -9.70
C THR A 156 -23.17 -0.80 -9.02
N HIS A 157 -22.14 -0.39 -9.77
CA HIS A 157 -20.94 0.31 -9.28
C HIS A 157 -19.95 -0.52 -8.45
N HIS A 158 -20.13 -1.84 -8.35
CA HIS A 158 -19.18 -2.74 -7.69
C HIS A 158 -18.46 -3.62 -8.71
N TYR A 159 -17.24 -4.02 -8.39
CA TYR A 159 -16.42 -4.92 -9.19
C TYR A 159 -15.96 -6.09 -8.35
N LEU A 160 -15.96 -7.29 -8.94
CA LEU A 160 -15.39 -8.47 -8.29
C LEU A 160 -13.87 -8.32 -8.27
N ALA A 161 -13.30 -8.12 -7.07
CA ALA A 161 -11.87 -7.99 -6.87
C ALA A 161 -11.15 -9.36 -6.81
N ASP A 162 -11.66 -10.28 -5.99
CA ASP A 162 -11.10 -11.63 -5.84
C ASP A 162 -12.22 -12.64 -5.55
N LEU A 163 -11.95 -13.89 -5.91
CA LEU A 163 -12.79 -15.03 -5.56
C LEU A 163 -11.96 -15.99 -4.71
N ASP A 164 -12.26 -16.00 -3.42
CA ASP A 164 -11.42 -16.65 -2.41
C ASP A 164 -11.62 -18.17 -2.38
N LYS A 165 -12.89 -18.61 -2.28
CA LYS A 165 -13.25 -20.02 -2.16
C LYS A 165 -14.60 -20.32 -2.81
N ILE A 166 -14.70 -21.47 -3.46
CA ILE A 166 -15.96 -22.06 -3.92
C ILE A 166 -16.16 -23.35 -3.15
N GLU A 167 -17.32 -23.47 -2.51
CA GLU A 167 -17.72 -24.68 -1.79
C GLU A 167 -19.03 -25.20 -2.38
N LEU A 168 -19.12 -26.52 -2.53
CA LEU A 168 -20.35 -27.20 -2.91
C LEU A 168 -21.00 -27.73 -1.64
N SER A 169 -22.27 -27.38 -1.44
CA SER A 169 -23.05 -27.84 -0.29
C SER A 169 -23.41 -29.33 -0.39
N LEU A 170 -23.44 -29.91 -1.60
CA LEU A 170 -23.80 -31.31 -1.87
C LEU A 170 -23.01 -31.85 -3.08
N GLU A 171 -22.33 -32.99 -2.91
CA GLU A 171 -22.01 -33.85 -4.06
C GLU A 171 -23.33 -34.51 -4.51
N PRO A 172 -23.67 -34.53 -5.81
CA PRO A 172 -25.04 -34.77 -6.22
C PRO A 172 -25.53 -36.23 -6.06
N HIS A 173 -24.72 -37.16 -5.51
CA HIS A 173 -25.04 -38.60 -5.55
C HIS A 173 -24.65 -39.45 -4.32
N GLU A 174 -24.04 -38.91 -3.25
CA GLU A 174 -23.57 -39.76 -2.13
C GLU A 174 -24.23 -39.43 -0.79
N LEU A 175 -24.75 -40.47 -0.12
CA LEU A 175 -25.38 -40.44 1.21
C LEU A 175 -24.38 -40.27 2.37
N ALA A 176 -23.09 -40.09 2.06
CA ALA A 176 -22.03 -39.76 3.01
C ALA A 176 -21.41 -38.42 2.59
N ARG A 177 -21.06 -37.55 3.55
CA ARG A 177 -20.44 -36.25 3.28
C ARG A 177 -19.14 -36.47 2.46
N GLY A 178 -19.20 -36.07 1.20
CA GLY A 178 -18.17 -36.23 0.19
C GLY A 178 -16.89 -35.43 0.45
N ILE A 179 -15.87 -35.83 -0.30
CA ILE A 179 -14.45 -35.49 -0.12
C ILE A 179 -14.21 -34.00 -0.41
N TYR A 180 -13.34 -33.37 0.38
CA TYR A 180 -12.93 -31.97 0.20
C TYR A 180 -12.19 -31.77 -1.12
N TRP A 181 -12.80 -31.05 -2.06
CA TRP A 181 -12.11 -30.56 -3.27
C TRP A 181 -11.85 -29.06 -3.16
N SER A 182 -10.60 -28.67 -2.89
CA SER A 182 -10.16 -27.28 -2.99
C SER A 182 -9.77 -26.96 -4.43
N PHE A 183 -10.54 -26.13 -5.12
CA PHE A 183 -10.14 -25.60 -6.42
C PHE A 183 -9.19 -24.41 -6.21
N LEU A 184 -7.96 -24.50 -6.73
CA LEU A 184 -7.00 -23.40 -6.71
C LEU A 184 -7.51 -22.25 -7.59
N SER A 185 -7.44 -21.02 -7.08
CA SER A 185 -7.83 -19.79 -7.76
C SER A 185 -7.00 -19.57 -9.03
N TYR A 186 -7.65 -19.44 -10.19
CA TYR A 186 -7.01 -19.13 -11.47
C TYR A 186 -7.05 -17.63 -11.77
N ASP A 187 -5.86 -17.04 -11.89
CA ASP A 187 -5.62 -15.69 -12.43
C ASP A 187 -5.84 -15.68 -13.95
N ARG A 188 -7.07 -15.36 -14.40
CA ARG A 188 -7.39 -14.67 -15.67
C ARG A 188 -8.91 -14.62 -15.87
N ILE A 189 -9.52 -13.47 -15.61
CA ILE A 189 -10.92 -13.23 -15.97
C ILE A 189 -11.00 -12.91 -17.47
N ASN A 190 -11.24 -13.94 -18.28
CA ASN A 190 -12.21 -13.80 -19.37
C ASN A 190 -13.60 -13.93 -18.73
N ARG A 191 -14.56 -13.09 -19.13
CA ARG A 191 -15.92 -12.98 -18.52
C ARG A 191 -16.84 -14.20 -18.73
N ARG A 192 -16.32 -15.43 -18.66
CA ARG A 192 -17.06 -16.68 -18.69
C ARG A 192 -16.30 -17.74 -17.90
N LEU A 193 -16.84 -18.11 -16.74
CA LEU A 193 -16.53 -19.40 -16.13
C LEU A 193 -17.45 -20.43 -16.81
N SER A 194 -16.84 -21.30 -17.63
CA SER A 194 -17.52 -22.40 -18.30
C SER A 194 -17.24 -23.69 -17.52
N PHE A 195 -18.27 -24.28 -16.93
CA PHE A 195 -18.17 -25.59 -16.28
C PHE A 195 -18.69 -26.68 -17.22
N ASN A 196 -17.83 -27.64 -17.59
CA ASN A 196 -18.27 -28.85 -18.29
C ASN A 196 -18.76 -29.86 -17.24
N ALA A 197 -20.07 -30.07 -17.19
CA ALA A 197 -20.65 -31.18 -16.45
C ALA A 197 -20.49 -32.48 -17.27
N PRO A 198 -20.09 -33.61 -16.67
CA PRO A 198 -20.13 -34.89 -17.35
C PRO A 198 -21.59 -35.27 -17.61
N ILE A 199 -21.85 -35.70 -18.84
CA ILE A 199 -23.15 -36.24 -19.27
C ILE A 199 -23.20 -37.67 -18.75
N SER A 200 -24.13 -37.94 -17.84
CA SER A 200 -24.61 -39.30 -17.51
C SER A 200 -26.04 -39.45 -18.01
#